data_AF-A0A844P4P9-F1
#
_entry.id   AF-A0A844P4P9-F1
#
_cell.length_a   1.000
_cell.length_b   1.000
_cell.length_c   1.000
_cell.angle_alpha   90.00
_cell.angle_beta   90.00
_cell.angle_gamma   90.00
#
_symmetry.space_group_name_H-M   'P 1'
#
loop_
_entity.id
_entity.type
_entity.pdbx_description
1 polymer ?
#
loop_
_entity_poly.entity_id
_entity_poly.type
_entity_poly.pdbx_seq_one_letter_code
_entity_poly.pdbx_strand_id
1 'polypeptide(L)'
;MNNNLIWLVLSAAIGSLSVMIGYLFVPLLIDGQIIRADILGSLGTWAGSIATVGTLIFLIRQNIELREQQEKQQTQQNINEEKQHEMWKSQNEMLTFQKYELHYKMFNEMLDRIETEDRFRGIYVFRERSSAYQQLFPFNNLLQCTSDLSQISNLSSHPLIKADEQLKNISIETEKIAHVFSSKNSTIFELNKQLYALTLNLGLMLKEPKQVGSIRIGTFEHNAFFNITRGLDCLCSLFHIINELRRFSHLPCLNDEHLLEYTKGLFNHIFYINYILSISNENVMSCNLGKHKVLSKIVQGVYFLNKIKQNEANLLCNELESYFVAQVSSENLKKLEQESFIKDLYERITVVLMQASQEGDIELSNYLTELNELKLKITY
;
A
#
# COMPACT_ATOMS: atom_id res chain seq x y z
N MET A 1 -27.73 -61.83 -18.78
CA MET A 1 -26.96 -62.92 -19.44
C MET A 1 -26.02 -62.28 -20.44
N ASN A 2 -24.71 -62.55 -20.35
CA ASN A 2 -23.71 -61.93 -21.20
C ASN A 2 -23.98 -62.25 -22.68
N ASN A 3 -24.28 -61.22 -23.49
CA ASN A 3 -24.49 -61.35 -24.94
C ASN A 3 -23.32 -62.08 -25.62
N ASN A 4 -22.11 -61.98 -25.06
CA ASN A 4 -20.91 -62.67 -25.54
C ASN A 4 -21.04 -64.21 -25.53
N LEU A 5 -21.79 -64.79 -24.59
CA LEU A 5 -21.98 -66.25 -24.51
C LEU A 5 -22.90 -66.76 -25.63
N ILE A 6 -23.96 -66.00 -25.93
CA ILE A 6 -24.93 -66.34 -26.98
C ILE A 6 -24.25 -66.29 -28.36
N TRP A 7 -23.42 -65.27 -28.61
CA TRP A 7 -22.68 -65.14 -29.87
C TRP A 7 -21.57 -66.19 -30.04
N LEU A 8 -20.90 -66.59 -28.95
CA LEU A 8 -19.90 -67.65 -29.00
C LEU A 8 -20.54 -69.02 -29.28
N VAL A 9 -21.75 -69.26 -28.76
CA VAL A 9 -22.52 -70.47 -29.06
C VAL A 9 -23.04 -70.44 -30.50
N LEU A 10 -23.49 -69.29 -31.01
CA LEU A 10 -23.95 -69.15 -32.39
C LEU A 10 -22.81 -69.28 -33.41
N SER A 11 -21.62 -68.73 -33.15
CA SER A 11 -20.46 -68.87 -34.04
C SER A 11 -19.93 -70.31 -34.05
N ALA A 12 -19.90 -70.97 -32.89
CA ALA A 12 -19.57 -72.39 -32.79
C ALA A 12 -20.60 -73.26 -33.54
N ALA A 13 -21.89 -72.96 -33.42
CA ALA A 13 -22.95 -73.67 -34.13
C ALA A 13 -22.83 -73.50 -35.65
N ILE A 14 -22.64 -72.27 -36.15
CA ILE A 14 -22.47 -71.99 -37.59
C ILE A 14 -21.18 -72.61 -38.13
N GLY A 15 -20.08 -72.56 -37.38
CA GLY A 15 -18.82 -73.22 -37.72
C GLY A 15 -18.95 -74.74 -37.77
N SER A 16 -19.71 -75.34 -36.85
CA SER A 16 -19.99 -76.78 -36.86
C SER A 16 -20.89 -77.19 -38.03
N LEU A 17 -21.87 -76.35 -38.38
CA LEU A 17 -22.79 -76.60 -39.48
C LEU A 17 -22.09 -76.47 -40.84
N SER A 18 -21.18 -75.51 -41.00
CA SER A 18 -20.41 -75.34 -42.23
C SER A 18 -19.41 -76.47 -42.45
N VAL A 19 -18.79 -76.97 -41.37
CA VAL A 19 -17.94 -78.17 -41.41
C VAL A 19 -18.77 -79.41 -41.72
N MET A 20 -19.95 -79.59 -41.12
CA MET A 20 -20.85 -80.70 -41.47
C MET A 20 -21.33 -80.63 -42.92
N ILE A 21 -21.75 -79.46 -43.41
CA ILE A 21 -22.18 -79.30 -44.81
C ILE A 21 -20.99 -79.54 -45.75
N GLY A 22 -19.80 -79.04 -45.44
CA GLY A 22 -18.58 -79.35 -46.18
C GLY A 22 -18.27 -80.86 -46.20
N TYR A 23 -18.27 -81.52 -45.04
CA TYR A 23 -17.96 -82.96 -44.95
C TYR A 23 -19.02 -83.87 -45.57
N LEU A 24 -20.29 -83.46 -45.57
CA LEU A 24 -21.40 -84.29 -46.02
C LEU A 24 -21.66 -84.10 -47.52
N PHE A 25 -21.41 -82.89 -48.07
CA PHE A 25 -21.60 -82.61 -49.49
C PHE A 25 -20.34 -82.78 -50.35
N VAL A 26 -19.11 -82.67 -49.80
CA VAL A 26 -17.87 -82.88 -50.58
C VAL A 26 -17.72 -84.32 -51.11
N PRO A 27 -18.03 -85.38 -50.35
CA PRO A 27 -18.02 -86.76 -50.88
C PRO A 27 -19.13 -86.99 -51.92
N LEU A 28 -20.30 -86.38 -51.72
CA LEU A 28 -21.44 -86.43 -52.66
C LEU A 28 -21.17 -85.70 -53.99
N LEU A 29 -20.20 -84.78 -54.03
CA LEU A 29 -19.75 -84.10 -55.26
C LEU A 29 -18.72 -84.88 -56.06
N ILE A 30 -17.97 -85.80 -55.42
CA ILE A 30 -16.83 -86.50 -56.03
C ILE A 30 -17.27 -87.77 -56.79
N ASP A 31 -18.34 -88.46 -56.37
CA ASP A 31 -18.72 -89.78 -56.95
C ASP A 31 -19.94 -89.83 -57.89
N GLY A 32 -20.50 -88.68 -58.26
CA GLY A 32 -21.22 -88.55 -59.52
C GLY A 32 -22.75 -88.73 -59.54
N GLN A 33 -23.31 -87.97 -60.47
CA GLN A 33 -24.63 -88.04 -61.10
C GLN A 33 -25.87 -87.50 -60.35
N ILE A 34 -26.42 -86.43 -60.95
CA ILE A 34 -27.80 -85.90 -60.84
C ILE A 34 -28.10 -85.06 -59.59
N ILE A 35 -27.35 -83.98 -59.39
CA ILE A 35 -27.94 -82.67 -59.08
C ILE A 35 -27.25 -81.68 -60.01
N ARG A 36 -28.00 -80.94 -60.85
CA ARG A 36 -27.42 -79.97 -61.79
C ARG A 36 -26.43 -79.08 -61.03
N ALA A 37 -25.20 -78.93 -61.53
CA ALA A 37 -24.21 -78.00 -60.99
C ALA A 37 -24.78 -76.57 -60.83
N ASP A 38 -25.78 -76.21 -61.65
CA ASP A 38 -26.56 -74.97 -61.53
C ASP A 38 -27.37 -74.87 -60.24
N ILE A 39 -27.86 -75.98 -59.67
CA ILE A 39 -28.67 -75.99 -58.44
C ILE A 39 -27.77 -75.89 -57.20
N LEU A 40 -26.62 -76.56 -57.18
CA LEU A 40 -25.64 -76.46 -56.09
C LEU A 40 -24.86 -75.13 -56.12
N GLY A 41 -24.50 -74.65 -57.32
CA GLY A 41 -23.91 -73.33 -57.51
C GLY A 41 -24.89 -72.21 -57.13
N SER A 42 -26.17 -72.34 -57.47
CA SER A 42 -27.19 -71.40 -57.01
C SER A 42 -27.40 -71.50 -55.49
N LEU A 43 -27.51 -72.69 -54.89
CA LEU A 43 -27.62 -72.86 -53.43
C LEU A 43 -26.44 -72.26 -52.65
N GLY A 44 -25.21 -72.45 -53.14
CA GLY A 44 -24.02 -71.82 -52.57
C GLY A 44 -24.04 -70.29 -52.68
N THR A 45 -24.54 -69.75 -53.80
CA THR A 45 -24.71 -68.31 -54.02
C THR A 45 -25.82 -67.72 -53.13
N TRP A 46 -26.92 -68.45 -52.93
CA TRP A 46 -28.00 -68.11 -52.00
C TRP A 46 -27.53 -68.17 -50.53
N ALA A 47 -26.77 -69.20 -50.15
CA ALA A 47 -26.20 -69.31 -48.81
C ALA A 47 -25.15 -68.22 -48.53
N GLY A 48 -24.28 -67.94 -49.50
CA GLY A 48 -23.28 -66.87 -49.42
C GLY A 48 -23.92 -65.47 -49.35
N SER A 49 -24.96 -65.20 -50.14
CA SER A 49 -25.68 -63.93 -50.08
C SER A 49 -26.45 -63.75 -48.75
N ILE A 50 -27.07 -64.81 -48.22
CA ILE A 50 -27.70 -64.79 -46.87
C ILE A 50 -26.65 -64.53 -45.78
N ALA A 51 -25.48 -65.18 -45.85
CA ALA A 51 -24.39 -64.95 -44.91
C ALA A 51 -23.86 -63.50 -44.99
N THR A 52 -23.75 -62.96 -46.20
CA THR A 52 -23.30 -61.56 -46.43
C THR A 52 -24.32 -60.56 -45.87
N VAL A 53 -25.62 -60.77 -46.13
CA VAL A 53 -26.70 -59.94 -45.58
C VAL A 53 -26.75 -60.03 -44.05
N GLY A 54 -26.58 -61.23 -43.48
CA GLY A 54 -26.50 -61.42 -42.03
C GLY A 54 -25.33 -60.68 -41.40
N THR A 55 -24.16 -60.71 -42.06
CA THR A 55 -22.96 -59.97 -41.62
C THR A 55 -23.19 -58.46 -41.70
N LEU A 56 -23.87 -57.98 -42.75
CA LEU A 56 -24.18 -56.56 -42.94
C LEU A 56 -25.15 -56.04 -41.87
N ILE A 57 -26.20 -56.81 -41.53
CA ILE A 57 -27.13 -56.50 -40.45
C ILE A 57 -26.41 -56.46 -39.10
N PHE A 58 -25.50 -57.42 -38.85
CA PHE A 58 -24.67 -57.46 -37.64
C PHE A 58 -23.79 -56.21 -37.53
N LEU A 59 -23.08 -55.85 -38.59
CA LEU A 59 -22.24 -54.66 -38.63
C LEU A 59 -23.06 -53.38 -38.41
N ILE A 60 -24.26 -53.27 -38.99
CA ILE A 60 -25.16 -52.13 -38.76
C ILE A 60 -25.53 -52.05 -37.28
N ARG A 61 -25.93 -53.16 -36.66
CA ARG A 61 -26.29 -53.19 -35.23
C ARG A 61 -25.11 -52.83 -34.33
N GLN A 62 -23.91 -53.37 -34.61
CA GLN A 62 -22.70 -53.06 -33.86
C GLN A 62 -22.32 -51.58 -33.98
N ASN A 63 -22.49 -50.99 -35.16
CA ASN A 63 -22.17 -49.59 -35.41
C ASN A 63 -23.16 -48.64 -34.69
N ILE A 64 -24.44 -49.02 -34.60
CA ILE A 64 -25.45 -48.30 -33.80
C ILE A 64 -25.08 -48.35 -32.31
N GLU A 65 -24.75 -49.53 -31.77
CA GLU A 65 -24.41 -49.70 -30.36
C GLU A 65 -23.11 -48.95 -29.99
N LEU A 66 -22.11 -48.95 -30.88
CA LEU A 66 -20.89 -48.15 -30.73
C LEU A 66 -21.17 -46.65 -30.70
N ARG A 67 -22.03 -46.15 -31.59
CA ARG A 67 -22.42 -44.73 -31.60
C ARG A 67 -23.13 -44.34 -30.31
N GLU A 68 -24.09 -45.14 -29.84
CA GLU A 68 -24.77 -44.88 -28.57
C GLU A 68 -23.80 -44.86 -27.38
N GLN A 69 -22.81 -45.77 -27.35
CA GLN A 69 -21.79 -45.78 -26.30
C GLN A 69 -20.86 -44.57 -26.38
N GLN A 70 -20.47 -44.15 -27.57
CA GLN A 70 -19.66 -42.96 -27.80
C GLN A 70 -20.41 -41.69 -27.39
N GLU A 71 -21.68 -41.54 -27.78
CA GLU A 71 -22.52 -40.40 -27.38
C GLU A 71 -22.69 -40.33 -25.86
N LYS A 72 -22.93 -41.47 -25.20
CA LYS A 72 -23.00 -41.55 -23.74
C LYS A 72 -21.67 -41.17 -23.07
N GLN A 73 -20.54 -41.66 -23.59
CA GLN A 73 -19.22 -41.29 -23.06
C GLN A 73 -18.93 -39.81 -23.25
N GLN A 74 -19.22 -39.25 -24.42
CA GLN A 74 -19.00 -37.84 -24.72
C GLN A 74 -19.88 -36.93 -23.83
N THR A 75 -21.14 -37.30 -23.64
CA THR A 75 -22.04 -36.59 -22.72
C THR A 75 -21.50 -36.62 -21.29
N GLN A 76 -21.02 -37.79 -20.84
CA GLN A 76 -20.44 -37.93 -19.49
C GLN A 76 -19.13 -37.15 -19.33
N GLN A 77 -18.30 -37.09 -20.37
CA GLN A 77 -17.08 -36.28 -20.39
C GLN A 77 -17.41 -34.80 -20.26
N ASN A 78 -18.34 -34.28 -21.07
CA ASN A 78 -18.76 -32.89 -21.01
C ASN A 78 -19.29 -32.51 -19.62
N ILE A 79 -20.11 -33.37 -19.01
CA ILE A 79 -20.63 -33.14 -17.64
C ILE A 79 -19.48 -33.14 -16.60
N ASN A 80 -18.50 -34.02 -16.76
CA ASN A 80 -17.36 -34.09 -15.84
C ASN A 80 -16.44 -32.87 -15.99
N GLU A 81 -16.20 -32.42 -17.23
CA GLU A 81 -15.43 -31.21 -17.53
C GLU A 81 -16.10 -29.96 -16.96
N GLU A 82 -17.42 -29.85 -17.10
CA GLU A 82 -18.20 -28.76 -16.52
C GLU A 82 -18.08 -28.74 -14.99
N LYS A 83 -18.25 -29.90 -14.33
CA LYS A 83 -18.06 -30.03 -12.88
C LYS A 83 -16.63 -29.70 -12.43
N GLN A 84 -15.63 -30.08 -13.22
CA GLN A 84 -14.23 -29.73 -12.93
C GLN A 84 -14.01 -28.22 -13.04
N HIS A 85 -14.59 -27.58 -14.05
CA HIS A 85 -14.49 -26.15 -14.24
C HIS A 85 -15.17 -25.37 -13.10
N GLU A 86 -16.36 -25.80 -12.67
CA GLU A 86 -17.05 -25.24 -11.50
C GLU A 86 -16.22 -25.41 -10.21
N MET A 87 -15.63 -26.59 -10.02
CA MET A 87 -14.76 -26.86 -8.87
C MET A 87 -13.52 -25.98 -8.88
N TRP A 88 -12.85 -25.81 -10.01
CA TRP A 88 -11.70 -24.91 -10.15
C TRP A 88 -12.07 -23.46 -9.91
N LYS A 89 -13.22 -23.01 -10.40
CA LYS A 89 -13.72 -21.66 -10.13
C LYS A 89 -13.93 -21.43 -8.64
N SER A 90 -14.61 -22.36 -7.95
CA SER A 90 -14.83 -22.28 -6.51
C SER A 90 -13.52 -22.32 -5.71
N GLN A 91 -12.57 -23.18 -6.10
CA GLN A 91 -11.25 -23.23 -5.48
C GLN A 91 -10.48 -21.90 -5.68
N ASN A 92 -10.55 -21.32 -6.88
CA ASN A 92 -9.88 -20.05 -7.17
C ASN A 92 -10.48 -18.87 -6.38
N GLU A 93 -11.80 -18.84 -6.23
CA GLU A 93 -12.49 -17.87 -5.36
C GLU A 93 -12.03 -18.01 -3.90
N MET A 94 -11.98 -19.23 -3.38
CA MET A 94 -11.52 -19.51 -2.02
C MET A 94 -10.05 -19.13 -1.80
N LEU A 95 -9.17 -19.47 -2.75
CA LEU A 95 -7.75 -19.08 -2.70
C LEU A 95 -7.58 -17.55 -2.74
N THR A 96 -8.40 -16.85 -3.52
CA THR A 96 -8.36 -15.39 -3.61
C THR A 96 -8.80 -14.74 -2.29
N PHE A 97 -9.86 -15.27 -1.68
CA PHE A 97 -10.30 -14.85 -0.35
C PHE A 97 -9.21 -15.06 0.72
N GLN A 98 -8.61 -16.25 0.76
CA GLN A 98 -7.52 -16.56 1.69
C GLN A 98 -6.31 -15.65 1.48
N LYS A 99 -5.94 -15.38 0.22
CA LYS A 99 -4.87 -14.45 -0.12
C LYS A 99 -5.17 -13.03 0.38
N TYR A 100 -6.39 -12.55 0.20
CA TYR A 100 -6.83 -11.25 0.69
C TYR A 100 -6.74 -11.17 2.22
N GLU A 101 -7.30 -12.16 2.93
CA GLU A 101 -7.30 -12.20 4.39
C GLU A 101 -5.87 -12.22 4.93
N LEU A 102 -5.01 -13.08 4.37
CA LEU A 102 -3.61 -13.18 4.76
C LEU A 102 -2.86 -11.87 4.51
N HIS A 103 -3.02 -11.26 3.33
CA HIS A 103 -2.35 -10.01 3.01
C HIS A 103 -2.80 -8.85 3.91
N TYR A 104 -4.10 -8.76 4.20
CA TYR A 104 -4.63 -7.76 5.14
C TYR A 104 -4.13 -8.00 6.57
N LYS A 105 -4.02 -9.25 7.00
CA LYS A 105 -3.43 -9.61 8.30
C LYS A 105 -1.95 -9.21 8.38
N MET A 106 -1.15 -9.59 7.39
CA MET A 106 0.27 -9.22 7.31
C MET A 106 0.48 -7.71 7.26
N PHE A 107 -0.41 -6.99 6.58
CA PHE A 107 -0.40 -5.53 6.54
C PHE A 107 -0.61 -4.95 7.95
N ASN A 108 -1.61 -5.41 8.69
CA ASN A 108 -1.86 -4.95 10.06
C ASN A 108 -0.70 -5.27 11.00
N GLU A 109 -0.10 -6.46 10.90
CA GLU A 109 1.10 -6.83 11.67
C GLU A 109 2.29 -5.91 11.34
N MET A 110 2.44 -5.48 10.08
CA MET A 110 3.41 -4.46 9.72
C MET A 110 3.07 -3.10 10.33
N LEU A 111 1.80 -2.68 10.35
CA LEU A 111 1.40 -1.42 10.99
C LEU A 111 1.68 -1.45 12.50
N ASP A 112 1.41 -2.59 13.17
CA ASP A 112 1.74 -2.79 14.58
C ASP A 112 3.24 -2.59 14.83
N ARG A 113 4.09 -3.17 13.98
CA ARG A 113 5.55 -2.97 14.04
C ARG A 113 5.93 -1.50 13.84
N ILE A 114 5.29 -0.81 12.89
CA ILE A 114 5.53 0.62 12.65
C ILE A 114 5.20 1.47 13.89
N GLU A 115 4.12 1.15 14.60
CA GLU A 115 3.67 1.93 15.77
C GLU A 115 4.45 1.62 17.06
N THR A 116 5.11 0.47 17.12
CA THR A 116 5.75 -0.05 18.35
C THR A 116 7.28 -0.08 18.30
N GLU A 117 7.90 -0.29 17.13
CA GLU A 117 9.36 -0.41 17.02
C GLU A 117 10.06 0.96 17.12
N ASP A 118 11.15 0.99 17.88
CA ASP A 118 11.93 2.22 18.14
C ASP A 118 12.48 2.88 16.86
N ARG A 119 12.73 2.10 15.80
CA ARG A 119 13.23 2.64 14.51
C ARG A 119 12.28 3.66 13.88
N PHE A 120 10.98 3.59 14.20
CA PHE A 120 9.97 4.56 13.75
C PHE A 120 9.69 5.65 14.79
N ARG A 121 10.40 5.63 15.92
CA ARG A 121 10.38 6.62 17.02
C ARG A 121 9.03 6.75 17.75
N GLY A 122 8.04 5.91 17.43
CA GLY A 122 6.71 5.91 18.05
C GLY A 122 5.94 7.23 17.89
N ILE A 123 6.24 8.01 16.85
CA ILE A 123 5.68 9.37 16.65
C ILE A 123 4.30 9.32 15.99
N TYR A 124 4.13 8.42 15.03
CA TYR A 124 2.93 8.31 14.20
C TYR A 124 2.14 7.05 14.54
N VAL A 125 0.82 7.16 14.39
CA VAL A 125 -0.13 6.04 14.45
C VAL A 125 -1.07 6.12 13.25
N PHE A 126 -1.64 4.99 12.85
CA PHE A 126 -2.59 4.91 11.75
C PHE A 126 -4.00 5.21 12.27
N ARG A 127 -4.63 6.26 11.73
CA ARG A 127 -5.97 6.71 12.16
C ARG A 127 -7.03 5.64 11.92
N GLU A 128 -7.02 5.08 10.72
CA GLU A 128 -7.97 4.05 10.27
C GLU A 128 -7.22 3.04 9.40
N ARG A 129 -6.81 1.91 9.99
CA ARG A 129 -6.01 0.89 9.29
C ARG A 129 -6.68 0.33 8.04
N SER A 130 -8.01 0.13 8.08
CA SER A 130 -8.79 -0.31 6.92
C SER A 130 -8.77 0.71 5.78
N SER A 131 -8.87 2.00 6.11
CA SER A 131 -8.80 3.10 5.13
C SER A 131 -7.39 3.19 4.54
N ALA A 132 -6.35 3.10 5.37
CA ALA A 132 -4.95 3.06 4.92
C ALA A 132 -4.69 1.87 3.97
N TYR A 133 -5.21 0.68 4.30
CA TYR A 133 -5.11 -0.49 3.42
C TYR A 133 -5.80 -0.25 2.07
N GLN A 134 -7.05 0.25 2.08
CA GLN A 134 -7.79 0.54 0.85
C GLN A 134 -7.13 1.64 0.00
N GLN A 135 -6.49 2.63 0.63
CA GLN A 135 -5.76 3.67 -0.10
C GLN A 135 -4.50 3.12 -0.79
N LEU A 136 -3.76 2.24 -0.12
CA LEU A 136 -2.55 1.61 -0.66
C LEU A 136 -2.85 0.47 -1.64
N PHE A 137 -3.99 -0.20 -1.49
CA PHE A 137 -4.39 -1.33 -2.33
C PHE A 137 -5.85 -1.19 -2.79
N PRO A 138 -6.17 -0.18 -3.64
CA PRO A 138 -7.54 0.18 -3.98
C PRO A 138 -8.30 -0.90 -4.77
N PHE A 139 -7.58 -1.82 -5.41
CA PHE A 139 -8.17 -2.93 -6.16
C PHE A 139 -8.34 -4.20 -5.32
N ASN A 140 -7.87 -4.23 -4.07
CA ASN A 140 -7.98 -5.41 -3.23
C ASN A 140 -9.36 -5.50 -2.59
N ASN A 141 -10.05 -6.61 -2.84
CA ASN A 141 -11.34 -6.97 -2.27
C ASN A 141 -11.44 -8.50 -2.16
N LEU A 142 -12.61 -9.03 -1.77
CA LEU A 142 -12.80 -10.48 -1.60
C LEU A 142 -12.63 -11.30 -2.89
N LEU A 143 -12.76 -10.65 -4.06
CA LEU A 143 -12.69 -11.28 -5.38
C LEU A 143 -11.34 -11.05 -6.09
N GLN A 144 -10.52 -10.13 -5.60
CA GLN A 144 -9.25 -9.77 -6.24
C GLN A 144 -8.25 -9.33 -5.18
N CYS A 145 -7.04 -9.89 -5.21
CA CYS A 145 -5.96 -9.48 -4.32
C CYS A 145 -4.62 -9.42 -5.06
N THR A 146 -4.08 -8.20 -5.19
CA THR A 146 -2.76 -7.91 -5.73
C THR A 146 -1.86 -7.41 -4.60
N SER A 147 -0.77 -8.14 -4.35
CA SER A 147 0.23 -7.80 -3.32
C SER A 147 1.46 -7.09 -3.90
N ASP A 148 1.69 -7.23 -5.20
CA ASP A 148 2.81 -6.66 -5.92
C ASP A 148 2.34 -5.44 -6.72
N LEU A 149 2.68 -4.24 -6.26
CA LEU A 149 2.31 -3.01 -6.94
C LEU A 149 3.21 -2.70 -8.15
N SER A 150 4.34 -3.39 -8.32
CA SER A 150 5.27 -3.13 -9.44
C SER A 150 4.65 -3.43 -10.81
N GLN A 151 3.59 -4.23 -10.84
CA GLN A 151 2.89 -4.66 -12.06
C GLN A 151 1.76 -3.71 -12.47
N ILE A 152 1.46 -2.68 -11.68
CA ILE A 152 0.35 -1.76 -11.95
C ILE A 152 0.79 -0.69 -12.95
N SER A 153 0.11 -0.61 -14.10
CA SER A 153 0.45 0.28 -15.22
C SER A 153 0.32 1.79 -14.92
N ASN A 154 -0.34 2.19 -13.82
CA ASN A 154 -0.58 3.59 -13.46
C ASN A 154 -0.16 3.93 -12.02
N LEU A 155 1.13 3.68 -11.71
CA LEU A 155 1.73 3.98 -10.41
C LEU A 155 1.84 5.48 -10.08
N SER A 156 1.76 6.38 -11.06
CA SER A 156 1.95 7.83 -10.84
C SER A 156 0.98 8.43 -9.84
N SER A 157 -0.25 7.91 -9.78
CA SER A 157 -1.29 8.38 -8.86
C SER A 157 -1.23 7.73 -7.47
N HIS A 158 -0.37 6.72 -7.30
CA HIS A 158 -0.31 5.89 -6.10
C HIS A 158 0.20 6.69 -4.88
N PRO A 159 -0.39 6.51 -3.68
CA PRO A 159 0.02 7.26 -2.48
C PRO A 159 1.50 7.20 -2.16
N LEU A 160 2.16 6.05 -2.33
CA LEU A 160 3.60 5.89 -2.06
C LEU A 160 4.52 6.57 -3.09
N ILE A 161 4.02 6.85 -4.31
CA ILE A 161 4.76 7.62 -5.31
C ILE A 161 4.59 9.11 -5.03
N LYS A 162 3.36 9.53 -4.73
CA LYS A 162 3.06 10.90 -4.27
C LYS A 162 3.83 11.26 -2.99
N ALA A 163 4.01 10.30 -2.08
CA ALA A 163 4.76 10.51 -0.84
C ALA A 163 6.22 10.90 -1.09
N ASP A 164 6.87 10.32 -2.10
CA ASP A 164 8.23 10.68 -2.51
C ASP A 164 8.29 12.12 -3.06
N GLU A 165 7.36 12.47 -3.96
CA GLU A 165 7.24 13.84 -4.48
C GLU A 165 6.97 14.85 -3.36
N GLN A 166 6.13 14.50 -2.38
CA GLN A 166 5.84 15.33 -1.23
C GLN A 166 7.07 15.52 -0.34
N LEU A 167 7.87 14.49 -0.09
CA LEU A 167 9.13 14.61 0.64
C LEU A 167 10.13 15.54 -0.07
N LYS A 168 10.25 15.44 -1.40
CA LYS A 168 11.06 16.35 -2.22
C LYS A 168 10.58 17.80 -2.09
N ASN A 169 9.28 18.03 -2.20
CA ASN A 169 8.68 19.36 -2.05
C ASN A 169 8.88 19.91 -0.64
N ILE A 170 8.72 19.08 0.40
CA ILE A 170 9.02 19.44 1.79
C ILE A 170 10.47 19.91 1.91
N SER A 171 11.43 19.17 1.35
CA SER A 171 12.85 19.57 1.36
C SER A 171 13.04 20.95 0.75
N ILE A 172 12.52 21.16 -0.46
CA ILE A 172 12.60 22.44 -1.19
C ILE A 172 12.03 23.59 -0.36
N GLU A 173 10.85 23.41 0.25
CA GLU A 173 10.24 24.46 1.08
C GLU A 173 11.02 24.70 2.38
N THR A 174 11.55 23.66 3.02
CA THR A 174 12.40 23.82 4.22
C THR A 174 13.67 24.59 3.90
N GLU A 175 14.32 24.33 2.76
CA GLU A 175 15.50 25.09 2.33
C GLU A 175 15.16 26.56 2.03
N LYS A 176 14.04 26.83 1.34
CA LYS A 176 13.57 28.21 1.10
C LYS A 176 13.37 28.98 2.39
N ILE A 177 12.77 28.35 3.41
CA ILE A 177 12.55 28.95 4.73
C ILE A 177 13.88 29.11 5.48
N ALA A 178 14.82 28.19 5.33
CA ALA A 178 16.12 28.22 5.99
C ALA A 178 17.06 29.33 5.47
N HIS A 179 16.94 29.73 4.20
CA HIS A 179 17.84 30.71 3.57
C HIS A 179 17.37 32.17 3.66
N VAL A 180 16.08 32.41 3.85
CA VAL A 180 15.52 33.77 3.84
C VAL A 180 14.95 34.09 5.22
N PHE A 181 15.65 34.91 5.99
CA PHE A 181 15.08 35.53 7.18
C PHE A 181 13.83 36.35 6.78
N SER A 182 12.72 36.15 7.48
CA SER A 182 11.39 36.68 7.11
C SER A 182 10.77 36.01 5.86
N SER A 183 10.80 34.68 5.81
CA SER A 183 10.07 33.92 4.80
C SER A 183 8.60 34.34 4.72
N LYS A 184 8.05 34.42 3.50
CA LYS A 184 6.63 34.75 3.31
C LYS A 184 5.77 33.67 3.96
N ASN A 185 4.69 34.06 4.64
CA ASN A 185 3.72 33.13 5.23
C ASN A 185 3.22 32.10 4.19
N SER A 186 3.15 32.46 2.91
CA SER A 186 2.79 31.54 1.82
C SER A 186 3.69 30.30 1.73
N THR A 187 4.99 30.42 2.02
CA THR A 187 5.96 29.31 1.95
C THR A 187 5.74 28.33 3.10
N ILE A 188 5.49 28.83 4.30
CA ILE A 188 5.21 28.00 5.48
C ILE A 188 3.85 27.31 5.35
N PHE A 189 2.85 28.03 4.84
CA PHE A 189 1.57 27.44 4.49
C PHE A 189 1.73 26.28 3.49
N GLU A 190 2.53 26.46 2.42
CA GLU A 190 2.75 25.40 1.45
C GLU A 190 3.49 24.21 2.06
N LEU A 191 4.55 24.44 2.86
CA LEU A 191 5.22 23.37 3.61
C LEU A 191 4.23 22.56 4.47
N ASN A 192 3.36 23.24 5.21
CA ASN A 192 2.37 22.59 6.06
C ASN A 192 1.32 21.82 5.27
N LYS A 193 0.92 22.35 4.11
CA LYS A 193 0.04 21.66 3.17
C LYS A 193 0.69 20.38 2.65
N GLN A 194 1.98 20.40 2.32
CA GLN A 194 2.71 19.20 1.88
C GLN A 194 2.83 18.17 3.00
N LEU A 195 3.21 18.59 4.22
CA LEU A 195 3.28 17.72 5.40
C LEU A 195 1.93 17.10 5.74
N TYR A 196 0.86 17.89 5.75
CA TYR A 196 -0.49 17.40 6.01
C TYR A 196 -0.93 16.41 4.93
N ALA A 197 -0.77 16.76 3.65
CA ALA A 197 -1.14 15.88 2.55
C ALA A 197 -0.34 14.57 2.59
N LEU A 198 0.93 14.59 2.97
CA LEU A 198 1.76 13.40 3.13
C LEU A 198 1.20 12.47 4.22
N THR A 199 0.95 13.01 5.42
CA THR A 199 0.38 12.20 6.52
C THR A 199 -1.01 11.68 6.18
N LEU A 200 -1.85 12.49 5.53
CA LEU A 200 -3.19 12.11 5.12
C LEU A 200 -3.18 10.98 4.09
N ASN A 201 -2.32 11.06 3.07
CA ASN A 201 -2.18 10.05 2.02
C ASN A 201 -1.69 8.69 2.57
N LEU A 202 -1.01 8.69 3.71
CA LEU A 202 -0.52 7.49 4.38
C LEU A 202 -1.48 7.02 5.50
N GLY A 203 -2.56 7.76 5.77
CA GLY A 203 -3.48 7.46 6.88
C GLY A 203 -2.86 7.66 8.27
N LEU A 204 -1.82 8.49 8.38
CA LEU A 204 -1.06 8.73 9.60
C LEU A 204 -1.60 9.92 10.39
N MET A 205 -1.43 9.87 11.71
CA MET A 205 -1.63 11.00 12.64
C MET A 205 -0.58 10.96 13.75
N LEU A 206 -0.36 12.08 14.44
CA LEU A 206 0.51 12.10 15.60
C LEU A 206 -0.08 11.28 16.75
N LYS A 207 0.75 10.46 17.40
CA LYS A 207 0.39 9.70 18.60
C LYS A 207 0.07 10.61 19.79
N GLU A 208 0.82 11.70 19.92
CA GLU A 208 0.70 12.66 21.02
C GLU A 208 0.30 14.05 20.50
N PRO A 209 -0.97 14.26 20.08
CA PRO A 209 -1.40 15.50 19.42
C PRO A 209 -1.37 16.74 20.33
N LYS A 210 -1.26 16.54 21.65
CA LYS A 210 -1.20 17.60 22.66
C LYS A 210 0.22 18.01 23.03
N GLN A 211 1.24 17.38 22.45
CA GLN A 211 2.62 17.74 22.74
C GLN A 211 2.92 19.17 22.23
N VAL A 212 3.78 19.88 22.96
CA VAL A 212 4.31 21.18 22.51
C VAL A 212 4.95 21.04 21.13
N GLY A 213 4.59 21.96 20.23
CA GLY A 213 5.03 21.99 18.85
C GLY A 213 4.15 21.22 17.88
N SER A 214 3.12 20.52 18.37
CA SER A 214 2.18 19.79 17.51
C SER A 214 1.35 20.76 16.67
N ILE A 215 1.31 20.49 15.37
CA ILE A 215 0.63 21.30 14.37
C ILE A 215 -0.60 20.56 13.91
N ARG A 216 -1.72 21.26 13.88
CA ARG A 216 -3.02 20.73 13.50
C ARG A 216 -3.76 21.68 12.56
N ILE A 217 -4.64 21.11 11.74
CA ILE A 217 -5.56 21.87 10.91
C ILE A 217 -6.87 22.10 11.67
N GLY A 218 -7.26 23.37 11.78
CA GLY A 218 -8.44 23.79 12.54
C GLY A 218 -8.29 23.60 14.05
N THR A 219 -9.41 23.34 14.72
CA THR A 219 -9.49 23.21 16.19
C THR A 219 -9.49 21.75 16.68
N PHE A 220 -9.61 20.78 15.78
CA PHE A 220 -9.72 19.37 16.15
C PHE A 220 -8.36 18.75 16.47
N GLU A 221 -8.23 18.18 17.67
CA GLU A 221 -6.99 17.53 18.13
C GLU A 221 -6.56 16.36 17.25
N HIS A 222 -7.52 15.60 16.71
CA HIS A 222 -7.25 14.46 15.84
C HIS A 222 -6.66 14.82 14.46
N ASN A 223 -6.54 16.11 14.15
CA ASN A 223 -5.94 16.58 12.91
C ASN A 223 -4.48 17.03 13.09
N ALA A 224 -3.83 16.64 14.20
CA ALA A 224 -2.42 16.91 14.41
C ALA A 224 -1.55 15.98 13.55
N PHE A 225 -0.66 16.56 12.75
CA PHE A 225 0.07 15.84 11.70
C PHE A 225 1.60 15.99 11.77
N PHE A 226 2.11 17.02 12.44
CA PHE A 226 3.55 17.26 12.52
C PHE A 226 3.91 17.92 13.83
N ASN A 227 5.08 17.61 14.40
CA ASN A 227 5.57 18.27 15.60
C ASN A 227 6.87 19.01 15.29
N ILE A 228 6.83 20.35 15.32
CA ILE A 228 7.98 21.18 14.95
C ILE A 228 9.15 21.06 15.93
N THR A 229 8.92 20.82 17.22
CA THR A 229 9.99 20.64 18.22
C THR A 229 10.75 19.33 18.03
N ARG A 230 10.15 18.41 17.28
CA ARG A 230 10.68 17.11 16.88
C ARG A 230 10.76 17.00 15.35
N GLY A 231 10.98 18.10 14.64
CA GLY A 231 10.81 18.15 13.18
C GLY A 231 11.65 17.10 12.43
N LEU A 232 12.92 16.92 12.80
CA LEU A 232 13.79 15.91 12.19
C LEU A 232 13.33 14.49 12.53
N ASP A 233 12.95 14.29 13.79
CA ASP A 233 12.40 13.04 14.29
C ASP A 233 11.14 12.62 13.50
N CYS A 234 10.24 13.58 13.25
CA CYS A 234 9.06 13.39 12.43
C CYS A 234 9.42 13.02 10.98
N LEU A 235 10.33 13.76 10.33
CA LEU A 235 10.69 13.49 8.93
C LEU A 235 11.39 12.14 8.74
N CYS A 236 12.39 11.76 9.56
CA CYS A 236 12.96 10.42 9.35
C CYS A 236 11.97 9.31 9.74
N SER A 237 11.04 9.53 10.69
CA SER A 237 9.98 8.56 10.96
C SER A 237 9.10 8.37 9.72
N LEU A 238 8.64 9.46 9.09
CA LEU A 238 7.88 9.40 7.83
C LEU A 238 8.66 8.69 6.73
N PHE A 239 9.95 9.00 6.56
CA PHE A 239 10.82 8.35 5.58
C PHE A 239 10.92 6.84 5.81
N HIS A 240 11.18 6.40 7.05
CA HIS A 240 11.26 4.98 7.38
C HIS A 240 9.92 4.26 7.19
N ILE A 241 8.80 4.90 7.56
CA ILE A 241 7.45 4.38 7.32
C ILE A 241 7.21 4.18 5.82
N ILE A 242 7.51 5.18 5.00
CA ILE A 242 7.36 5.11 3.54
C ILE A 242 8.19 3.95 2.98
N ASN A 243 9.43 3.78 3.43
CA ASN A 243 10.27 2.67 2.99
C ASN A 243 9.73 1.29 3.40
N GLU A 244 9.19 1.17 4.61
CA GLU A 244 8.57 -0.10 5.05
C GLU A 244 7.31 -0.42 4.24
N LEU A 245 6.45 0.57 4.00
CA LEU A 245 5.28 0.43 3.14
C LEU A 245 5.66 0.08 1.70
N ARG A 246 6.71 0.72 1.14
CA ARG A 246 7.23 0.40 -0.20
C ARG A 246 7.76 -1.03 -0.27
N ARG A 247 8.50 -1.48 0.74
CA ARG A 247 9.02 -2.86 0.81
C ARG A 247 7.86 -3.87 0.83
N PHE A 248 6.84 -3.62 1.64
CA PHE A 248 5.64 -4.48 1.71
C PHE A 248 4.90 -4.53 0.35
N SER A 249 4.84 -3.41 -0.35
CA SER A 249 4.23 -3.28 -1.68
C SER A 249 5.12 -3.72 -2.85
N HIS A 250 6.31 -4.27 -2.61
CA HIS A 250 7.30 -4.64 -3.64
C HIS A 250 7.75 -3.46 -4.53
N LEU A 251 7.75 -2.24 -3.99
CA LEU A 251 8.28 -1.04 -4.64
C LEU A 251 9.74 -0.80 -4.23
N PRO A 252 10.59 -0.23 -5.12
CA PRO A 252 11.97 0.13 -4.78
C PRO A 252 12.01 1.08 -3.58
N CYS A 253 12.82 0.80 -2.56
CA CYS A 253 12.98 1.70 -1.42
C CYS A 253 13.72 2.99 -1.80
N LEU A 254 13.47 4.07 -1.06
CA LEU A 254 14.28 5.30 -1.09
C LEU A 254 15.60 5.02 -0.37
N ASN A 255 16.73 5.45 -0.94
CA ASN A 255 18.06 5.27 -0.33
C ASN A 255 18.35 6.32 0.77
N ASP A 256 19.40 6.10 1.56
CA ASP A 256 19.77 7.01 2.66
C ASP A 256 20.24 8.41 2.18
N GLU A 257 20.70 8.53 0.92
CA GLU A 257 21.04 9.82 0.33
C GLU A 257 19.80 10.73 0.22
N HIS A 258 18.64 10.16 -0.14
CA HIS A 258 17.37 10.89 -0.13
C HIS A 258 17.00 11.36 1.28
N LEU A 259 17.26 10.58 2.33
CA LEU A 259 16.98 11.00 3.70
C LEU A 259 17.80 12.23 4.09
N LEU A 260 19.10 12.23 3.76
CA LEU A 260 19.96 13.38 4.01
C LEU A 260 19.48 14.61 3.21
N GLU A 261 19.14 14.42 1.94
CA GLU A 261 18.59 15.47 1.08
C GLU A 261 17.29 16.05 1.65
N TYR A 262 16.36 15.21 2.14
CA TYR A 262 15.07 15.66 2.65
C TYR A 262 15.11 16.32 4.01
N THR A 263 16.17 16.09 4.79
CA THR A 263 16.31 16.63 6.13
C THR A 263 17.27 17.81 6.21
N LYS A 264 18.01 18.10 5.13
CA LYS A 264 19.03 19.16 5.09
C LYS A 264 18.54 20.53 5.56
N GLY A 265 17.36 20.96 5.10
CA GLY A 265 16.78 22.25 5.48
C GLY A 265 16.45 22.35 6.97
N LEU A 266 16.14 21.23 7.64
CA LEU A 266 15.83 21.18 9.07
C LEU A 266 17.06 21.32 9.97
N PHE A 267 18.29 21.17 9.47
CA PHE A 267 19.47 21.39 10.31
C PHE A 267 19.78 22.87 10.54
N ASN A 268 19.11 23.77 9.83
CA ASN A 268 19.32 25.21 9.95
C ASN A 268 18.40 25.80 11.03
N HIS A 269 18.96 26.39 12.09
CA HIS A 269 18.17 27.02 13.17
C HIS A 269 17.26 28.15 12.66
N ILE A 270 17.65 28.84 11.57
CA ILE A 270 16.86 29.90 10.92
C ILE A 270 15.51 29.36 10.46
N PHE A 271 15.45 28.09 10.03
CA PHE A 271 14.20 27.44 9.64
C PHE A 271 13.20 27.47 10.81
N TYR A 272 13.61 27.00 11.98
CA TYR A 272 12.73 26.92 13.15
C TYR A 272 12.27 28.29 13.62
N ILE A 273 13.17 29.28 13.58
CA ILE A 273 12.87 30.67 13.89
C ILE A 273 11.76 31.19 12.97
N ASN A 274 11.98 31.14 11.66
CA ASN A 274 11.00 31.61 10.68
C ASN A 274 9.67 30.86 10.78
N TYR A 275 9.75 29.55 10.95
CA TYR A 275 8.57 28.68 11.02
C TYR A 275 7.68 29.01 12.22
N ILE A 276 8.26 29.12 13.41
CA ILE A 276 7.55 29.43 14.66
C ILE A 276 6.93 30.84 14.60
N LEU A 277 7.64 31.80 13.99
CA LEU A 277 7.15 33.17 13.83
C LEU A 277 5.90 33.22 12.93
N SER A 278 5.93 32.60 11.76
CA SER A 278 4.79 32.69 10.82
C SER A 278 3.60 31.87 11.25
N ILE A 279 3.80 30.66 11.81
CA ILE A 279 2.67 29.78 12.18
C ILE A 279 1.80 30.38 13.31
N SER A 280 2.37 31.28 14.11
CA SER A 280 1.62 32.00 15.14
C SER A 280 0.58 32.99 14.59
N ASN A 281 0.67 33.35 13.31
CA ASN A 281 -0.17 34.35 12.64
C ASN A 281 -1.21 33.74 11.69
N GLU A 282 -1.25 32.41 11.54
CA GLU A 282 -2.17 31.75 10.60
C GLU A 282 -3.49 31.33 11.26
N ASN A 283 -4.62 31.63 10.60
CA ASN A 283 -5.95 31.28 11.10
C ASN A 283 -6.36 29.83 10.79
N VAL A 284 -5.74 29.20 9.80
CA VAL A 284 -6.13 27.85 9.30
C VAL A 284 -5.43 26.74 10.09
N MET A 285 -4.17 26.97 10.44
CA MET A 285 -3.33 26.01 11.12
C MET A 285 -3.07 26.52 12.53
N SER A 286 -3.24 25.65 13.52
CA SER A 286 -2.87 25.98 14.89
C SER A 286 -1.68 25.12 15.30
N CYS A 287 -0.66 25.76 15.84
CA CYS A 287 0.43 25.08 16.53
C CYS A 287 0.15 25.13 18.02
N ASN A 288 0.20 23.97 18.69
CA ASN A 288 0.22 23.93 20.15
C ASN A 288 1.57 24.42 20.65
N LEU A 289 1.71 25.74 20.70
CA LEU A 289 2.88 26.37 21.29
C LEU A 289 2.79 26.43 22.82
N GLY A 290 1.77 25.90 23.50
CA GLY A 290 1.67 25.97 24.98
C GLY A 290 1.97 27.38 25.54
N LYS A 291 2.82 27.46 26.58
CA LYS A 291 3.37 28.74 27.13
C LYS A 291 4.40 29.40 26.20
N HIS A 292 4.80 28.76 25.11
CA HIS A 292 5.86 29.16 24.17
C HIS A 292 5.42 30.17 23.10
N LYS A 293 4.20 30.73 23.15
CA LYS A 293 3.89 31.98 22.40
C LYS A 293 4.81 33.13 22.82
N VAL A 294 5.29 33.11 24.06
CA VAL A 294 6.32 34.03 24.54
C VAL A 294 7.65 33.76 23.84
N LEU A 295 7.94 32.48 23.59
CA LEU A 295 9.17 32.05 22.94
C LEU A 295 9.26 32.52 21.49
N SER A 296 8.16 32.49 20.74
CA SER A 296 8.14 33.03 19.37
C SER A 296 8.46 34.53 19.36
N LYS A 297 7.96 35.27 20.35
CA LYS A 297 8.28 36.68 20.50
C LYS A 297 9.74 36.86 20.92
N ILE A 298 10.25 36.13 21.91
CA ILE A 298 11.67 36.09 22.29
C ILE A 298 12.59 35.84 21.08
N VAL A 299 12.26 34.86 20.24
CA VAL A 299 12.96 34.56 18.98
C VAL A 299 12.97 35.76 18.05
N GLN A 300 11.84 36.45 17.91
CA GLN A 300 11.76 37.65 17.09
C GLN A 300 12.73 38.73 17.59
N GLY A 301 12.87 38.86 18.91
CA GLY A 301 13.79 39.83 19.53
C GLY A 301 15.23 39.47 19.26
N VAL A 302 15.55 38.18 19.31
CA VAL A 302 16.89 37.65 19.07
C VAL A 302 17.27 37.72 17.60
N TYR A 303 16.28 37.55 16.72
CA TYR A 303 16.39 37.87 15.31
C TYR A 303 16.77 39.35 15.09
N PHE A 304 16.10 40.29 15.77
CA PHE A 304 16.48 41.70 15.72
C PHE A 304 17.88 41.94 16.30
N LEU A 305 18.24 41.28 17.40
CA LEU A 305 19.57 41.39 18.02
C LEU A 305 20.70 40.92 17.11
N ASN A 306 20.52 39.82 16.37
CA ASN A 306 21.49 39.31 15.40
C ASN A 306 21.77 40.33 14.27
N LYS A 307 20.81 41.22 13.96
CA LYS A 307 20.99 42.30 12.97
C LYS A 307 21.91 43.41 13.48
N ILE A 308 22.05 43.58 14.80
CA ILE A 308 22.67 44.74 15.46
C ILE A 308 24.18 44.55 15.74
N LYS A 309 24.75 43.35 15.51
CA LYS A 309 26.19 43.02 15.65
C LYS A 309 26.81 43.40 17.01
N GLN A 310 26.13 43.12 18.12
CA GLN A 310 26.69 43.28 19.48
C GLN A 310 27.18 41.94 20.08
N ASN A 311 28.24 41.98 20.90
CA ASN A 311 28.82 40.77 21.50
C ASN A 311 27.87 40.07 22.49
N GLU A 312 27.09 40.83 23.26
CA GLU A 312 26.12 40.28 24.22
C GLU A 312 24.92 39.64 23.52
N ALA A 313 24.51 40.20 22.38
CA ALA A 313 23.54 39.58 21.49
C ALA A 313 24.00 38.19 21.04
N ASN A 314 25.27 38.04 20.62
CA ASN A 314 25.80 36.75 20.16
C ASN A 314 25.76 35.66 21.26
N LEU A 315 26.09 36.00 22.50
CA LEU A 315 26.01 35.08 23.64
C LEU A 315 24.59 34.57 23.87
N LEU A 316 23.61 35.48 23.83
CA LEU A 316 22.21 35.16 24.01
C LEU A 316 21.63 34.38 22.81
N CYS A 317 22.05 34.73 21.59
CA CYS A 317 21.72 33.98 20.37
C CYS A 317 22.20 32.53 20.48
N ASN A 318 23.45 32.29 20.88
CA ASN A 318 23.99 30.94 21.03
C ASN A 318 23.23 30.10 22.07
N GLU A 319 22.86 30.72 23.21
CA GLU A 319 22.02 30.07 24.22
C GLU A 319 20.65 29.68 23.64
N LEU A 320 20.04 30.58 22.88
CA LEU A 320 18.70 30.40 22.31
C LEU A 320 18.67 29.43 21.15
N GLU A 321 19.68 29.41 20.30
CA GLU A 321 19.82 28.47 19.19
C GLU A 321 19.68 27.02 19.68
N SER A 322 20.13 26.72 20.91
CA SER A 322 19.96 25.39 21.53
C SER A 322 18.50 24.95 21.76
N TYR A 323 17.55 25.89 21.69
CA TYR A 323 16.11 25.64 21.76
C TYR A 323 15.42 25.62 20.39
N PHE A 324 16.13 26.01 19.31
CA PHE A 324 15.65 26.05 17.92
C PHE A 324 16.45 25.10 17.03
N VAL A 325 16.72 23.91 17.56
CA VAL A 325 17.39 22.83 16.85
C VAL A 325 16.40 21.79 16.35
N ALA A 326 16.90 20.96 15.44
CA ALA A 326 16.20 19.85 14.82
C ALA A 326 15.45 18.90 15.78
N GLN A 327 15.99 18.78 17.00
CA GLN A 327 15.46 17.94 18.07
C GLN A 327 15.75 18.61 19.41
N VAL A 328 14.73 19.26 19.99
CA VAL A 328 14.89 19.90 21.29
C VAL A 328 14.92 18.84 22.39
N SER A 329 15.91 18.91 23.28
CA SER A 329 16.03 17.93 24.38
C SER A 329 14.82 18.00 25.32
N SER A 330 14.46 16.87 25.93
CA SER A 330 13.36 16.82 26.90
C SER A 330 13.61 17.71 28.13
N GLU A 331 14.87 17.88 28.53
CA GLU A 331 15.27 18.82 29.57
C GLU A 331 15.01 20.27 29.15
N ASN A 332 15.39 20.64 27.93
CA ASN A 332 15.14 21.98 27.40
C ASN A 332 13.65 22.26 27.26
N LEU A 333 12.85 21.28 26.78
CA LEU A 333 11.39 21.41 26.74
C LEU A 333 10.81 21.63 28.15
N LYS A 334 11.26 20.89 29.17
CA LYS A 334 10.84 21.09 30.57
C LYS A 334 11.24 22.47 31.10
N LYS A 335 12.44 22.97 30.78
CA LYS A 335 12.85 24.35 31.14
C LYS A 335 11.92 25.38 30.51
N LEU A 336 11.56 25.18 29.24
CA LEU A 336 10.66 26.07 28.53
C LEU A 336 9.23 26.05 29.08
N GLU A 337 8.82 25.00 29.81
CA GLU A 337 7.54 24.94 30.52
C GLU A 337 7.57 25.71 31.87
N GLN A 338 8.77 25.98 32.41
CA GLN A 338 8.95 26.72 33.67
C GLN A 338 8.79 28.22 33.44
N GLU A 339 7.80 28.80 34.10
CA GLU A 339 7.47 30.22 33.99
C GLU A 339 8.60 31.14 34.45
N SER A 340 9.29 30.76 35.52
CA SER A 340 10.45 31.50 36.05
C SER A 340 11.58 31.60 35.03
N PHE A 341 11.84 30.52 34.28
CA PHE A 341 12.87 30.49 33.25
C PHE A 341 12.50 31.39 32.07
N ILE A 342 11.25 31.31 31.60
CA ILE A 342 10.75 32.17 30.51
C ILE A 342 10.83 33.65 30.89
N LYS A 343 10.49 33.99 32.15
CA LYS A 343 10.56 35.37 32.66
C LYS A 343 12.00 35.90 32.72
N ASP A 344 12.94 35.10 33.23
CA ASP A 344 14.37 35.46 33.26
C ASP A 344 14.93 35.69 31.85
N LEU A 345 14.67 34.75 30.94
CA LEU A 345 15.11 34.84 29.55
C LEU A 345 14.55 36.09 28.86
N TYR A 346 13.27 36.37 29.07
CA TYR A 346 12.62 37.57 28.57
C TYR A 346 13.27 38.86 29.09
N GLU A 347 13.55 38.94 30.39
CA GLU A 347 14.18 40.11 31.02
C GLU A 347 15.59 40.36 30.46
N ARG A 348 16.39 39.29 30.30
CA ARG A 348 17.72 39.36 29.67
C ARG A 348 17.65 39.89 28.25
N ILE A 349 16.74 39.37 27.41
CA ILE A 349 16.55 39.85 26.03
C ILE A 349 16.14 41.31 25.99
N THR A 350 15.25 41.72 26.89
CA THR A 350 14.73 43.09 26.96
C THR A 350 15.86 44.07 27.28
N VAL A 351 16.74 43.72 28.23
CA VAL A 351 17.91 44.54 28.58
C VAL A 351 18.82 44.75 27.38
N VAL A 352 19.18 43.68 26.67
CA VAL A 352 20.05 43.78 25.48
C VAL A 352 19.39 44.62 24.38
N LEU A 353 18.09 44.41 24.12
CA LEU A 353 17.34 45.20 23.13
C LEU A 353 17.24 46.68 23.52
N MET A 354 17.04 47.00 24.80
CA MET A 354 16.99 48.38 25.28
C MET A 354 18.33 49.08 25.12
N GLN A 355 19.44 48.39 25.41
CA GLN A 355 20.79 48.91 25.19
C GLN A 355 21.04 49.18 23.70
N ALA A 356 20.66 48.24 22.83
CA ALA A 356 20.74 48.41 21.38
C ALA A 356 19.84 49.54 20.85
N SER A 357 18.65 49.75 21.43
CA SER A 357 17.71 50.80 20.99
C SER A 357 18.15 52.22 21.29
N GLN A 358 19.09 52.41 22.23
CA GLN A 358 19.70 53.72 22.48
C GLN A 358 20.50 54.23 21.27
N GLU A 359 20.79 53.37 20.30
CA GLU A 359 21.48 53.71 19.04
C GLU A 359 20.53 54.26 17.95
N GLY A 360 19.22 54.34 18.20
CA GLY A 360 18.27 55.09 17.35
C GLY A 360 17.47 54.29 16.30
N ASP A 361 17.35 52.97 16.44
CA ASP A 361 16.54 52.14 15.52
C ASP A 361 15.03 52.19 15.86
N ILE A 362 14.23 52.74 14.94
CA ILE A 362 12.77 52.89 15.08
C ILE A 362 12.05 51.53 15.07
N GLU A 363 12.53 50.53 14.30
CA GLU A 363 11.92 49.20 14.26
C GLU A 363 12.04 48.50 15.63
N LEU A 364 13.18 48.71 16.30
CA LEU A 364 13.47 48.14 17.60
C LEU A 364 12.60 48.73 18.71
N SER A 365 12.30 50.04 18.64
CA SER A 365 11.44 50.73 19.60
C SER A 365 9.98 50.23 19.55
N ASN A 366 9.44 50.04 18.34
CA ASN A 366 8.11 49.45 18.15
C ASN A 366 8.06 48.02 18.70
N TYR A 367 9.10 47.23 18.43
CA TYR A 367 9.20 45.87 18.92
C TYR A 367 9.31 45.80 20.46
N LEU A 368 10.10 46.67 21.09
CA LEU A 368 10.18 46.80 22.55
C LEU A 368 8.83 47.14 23.19
N THR A 369 8.00 47.93 22.50
CA THR A 369 6.64 48.26 22.95
C THR A 369 5.76 47.00 22.94
N GLU A 370 5.71 46.25 21.84
CA GLU A 370 4.99 44.98 21.77
C GLU A 370 5.50 43.96 22.81
N LEU A 371 6.82 43.91 22.98
CA LEU A 371 7.46 43.04 23.95
C LEU A 371 6.92 43.36 25.35
N ASN A 372 6.93 44.64 25.76
CA ASN A 372 6.45 45.07 27.08
C ASN A 372 4.97 44.75 27.32
N GLU A 373 4.12 44.83 26.29
CA GLU A 373 2.71 44.39 26.39
C GLU A 373 2.58 42.89 26.67
N LEU A 374 3.47 42.07 26.10
CA LEU A 374 3.55 40.64 26.40
C LEU A 374 3.99 40.37 27.84
N LYS A 375 4.91 41.17 28.41
CA LYS A 375 5.32 41.04 29.83
C LYS A 375 4.12 41.11 30.76
N LEU A 376 3.21 42.05 30.49
CA LEU A 376 1.98 42.20 31.27
C LEU A 376 1.11 40.95 31.15
N LYS A 377 0.98 40.36 29.96
CA LYS A 377 0.21 39.13 29.74
C LYS A 377 0.83 37.85 30.31
N ILE A 378 2.12 37.85 30.62
CA ILE A 378 2.80 36.71 31.26
C ILE A 378 2.65 36.77 32.79
N THR A 379 2.47 37.97 33.34
CA THR A 379 2.41 38.20 34.79
C THR A 379 0.99 37.98 35.35
N TYR A 380 -0.02 37.91 34.48
CA TYR A 380 -1.42 37.59 34.78
C TYR A 380 -1.79 36.25 34.15
#